data_AF-A0A0S8JPL2-F1
#
_entry.id   AF-A0A0S8JPL2-F1
#
_cell.length_a   1.000
_cell.length_b   1.000
_cell.length_c   1.000
_cell.angle_alpha   90.00
_cell.angle_beta   90.00
_cell.angle_gamma   90.00
#
_symmetry.space_group_name_H-M   'P 1'
#
loop_
_entity.id
_entity.type
_entity.pdbx_description
1 polymer ?
#
loop_
_entity_poly.entity_id
_entity_poly.type
_entity_poly.pdbx_seq_one_letter_code
_entity_poly.pdbx_strand_id
1 'polypeptide(L)'
;MVDQVIRILGARNEECFFWSTHAGAELDLLVIRGDHRIGFEIKRTTSPAITPSMRISLSDLNLKSIDVIHAGDKTFQLSEKIRAVALPNLLTDLKKLPKF
;
A
#
# COMPACT_ATOMS: atom_id res chain seq x y z
N MET A 1 1.79 -2.90 -12.12
CA MET A 1 1.98 -3.36 -10.72
C MET A 1 0.71 -3.13 -9.92
N VAL A 2 0.19 -1.90 -9.88
CA VAL A 2 -1.08 -1.53 -9.21
C VAL A 2 -2.23 -2.49 -9.55
N ASP A 3 -2.46 -2.81 -10.84
CA ASP A 3 -3.53 -3.74 -11.24
C ASP A 3 -3.40 -5.14 -10.63
N GLN A 4 -2.17 -5.63 -10.41
CA GLN A 4 -1.95 -6.93 -9.76
C GLN A 4 -2.33 -6.87 -8.29
N VAL A 5 -2.00 -5.77 -7.61
CA VAL A 5 -2.41 -5.52 -6.22
C VAL A 5 -3.94 -5.52 -6.12
N ILE A 6 -4.63 -4.76 -6.98
CA ILE A 6 -6.09 -4.68 -7.01
C ILE A 6 -6.71 -6.08 -7.19
N ARG A 7 -6.19 -6.86 -8.13
CA ARG A 7 -6.64 -8.24 -8.39
C ARG A 7 -6.42 -9.17 -7.19
N ILE A 8 -5.26 -9.10 -6.54
CA ILE A 8 -4.94 -9.95 -5.38
C ILE A 8 -5.84 -9.60 -4.19
N LEU A 9 -6.06 -8.32 -3.94
CA LEU A 9 -6.96 -7.84 -2.89
C LEU A 9 -8.42 -8.22 -3.16
N GLY A 10 -8.78 -8.47 -4.42
CA GLY A 10 -10.17 -8.60 -4.84
C GLY A 10 -10.94 -7.29 -4.66
N ALA A 11 -10.24 -6.16 -4.83
CA ALA A 11 -10.81 -4.82 -4.76
C ALA A 11 -11.60 -4.52 -6.04
N ARG A 12 -12.67 -3.74 -5.91
CA ARG A 12 -13.43 -3.22 -7.04
C ARG A 12 -12.88 -1.87 -7.46
N ASN A 13 -13.16 -1.45 -8.69
CA ASN A 13 -12.63 -0.19 -9.22
C ASN A 13 -13.13 1.01 -8.40
N GLU A 14 -14.38 0.98 -7.94
CA GLU A 14 -14.96 2.02 -7.08
C GLU A 14 -14.37 2.09 -5.67
N GLU A 15 -13.55 1.10 -5.28
CA GLU A 15 -12.82 1.07 -4.01
C GLU A 15 -11.39 1.60 -4.17
N CYS A 16 -10.92 1.84 -5.39
CA CYS A 16 -9.52 2.12 -5.72
C CYS A 16 -9.32 3.57 -6.16
N PHE A 17 -8.38 4.28 -5.52
CA PHE A 17 -8.12 5.69 -5.75
C PHE A 17 -6.62 5.98 -5.82
N PHE A 18 -6.25 6.97 -6.61
CA PHE A 18 -4.94 7.62 -6.51
C PHE A 18 -5.08 8.84 -5.61
N TRP A 19 -4.05 9.14 -4.83
CA TRP A 19 -4.08 10.31 -3.94
C TRP A 19 -2.78 11.10 -3.98
N SER A 20 -2.92 12.41 -4.00
CA SER A 20 -1.81 13.36 -3.95
C SER A 20 -2.26 14.67 -3.30
N THR A 21 -1.35 15.37 -2.63
CA THR A 21 -1.59 16.72 -2.09
C THR A 21 -0.92 17.78 -2.94
N HIS A 22 -1.39 19.03 -2.83
CA HIS A 22 -0.71 20.18 -3.44
C HIS A 22 0.72 20.40 -2.92
N ALA A 23 1.04 19.89 -1.73
CA ALA A 23 2.37 19.94 -1.13
C ALA A 23 3.31 18.80 -1.61
N GLY A 24 2.85 17.95 -2.53
CA GLY A 24 3.66 16.91 -3.16
C GLY A 24 3.74 15.57 -2.40
N ALA A 25 2.88 15.34 -1.41
CA ALA A 25 2.71 14.00 -0.85
C ALA A 25 1.86 13.16 -1.82
N GLU A 26 2.24 11.91 -2.06
CA GLU A 26 1.58 11.03 -3.02
C GLU A 26 1.44 9.61 -2.44
N LEU A 27 0.41 8.90 -2.93
CA LEU A 27 0.17 7.49 -2.65
C LEU A 27 -0.30 6.79 -3.95
N ASP A 28 0.44 5.75 -4.37
CA ASP A 28 0.20 5.08 -5.66
C ASP A 28 -1.16 4.36 -5.72
N LEU A 29 -1.66 3.86 -4.59
CA LEU A 29 -2.99 3.27 -4.51
C LEU A 29 -3.54 3.38 -3.10
N LEU A 30 -4.73 3.95 -3.00
CA LEU A 30 -5.59 3.91 -1.83
C LEU A 30 -6.73 2.93 -2.11
N VAL A 31 -6.94 1.97 -1.21
CA VAL A 31 -8.12 1.09 -1.27
C VAL A 31 -9.01 1.33 -0.06
N ILE A 32 -10.30 1.57 -0.30
CA ILE A 32 -11.32 1.82 0.71
C ILE A 32 -12.43 0.77 0.60
N ARG A 33 -12.53 -0.10 1.61
CA ARG A 33 -13.66 -1.03 1.78
C ARG A 33 -14.21 -0.94 3.19
N GLY A 34 -15.39 -0.33 3.34
CA GLY A 34 -15.96 -0.06 4.67
C GLY A 34 -15.00 0.76 5.53
N ASP A 35 -14.60 0.22 6.67
CA ASP A 35 -13.61 0.82 7.57
C ASP A 35 -12.15 0.48 7.20
N HIS A 36 -11.92 -0.37 6.21
CA HIS A 36 -10.58 -0.75 5.76
C HIS A 36 -10.05 0.26 4.74
N ARG A 37 -9.21 1.17 5.23
CA ARG A 37 -8.43 2.10 4.41
C ARG A 37 -6.97 1.67 4.41
N ILE A 38 -6.47 1.18 3.30
CA ILE A 38 -5.09 0.70 3.17
C ILE A 38 -4.42 1.37 1.99
N GLY A 39 -3.15 1.73 2.16
CA GLY A 39 -2.34 2.36 1.12
C GLY A 39 -1.30 1.41 0.55
N PHE A 40 -0.88 1.67 -0.69
CA PHE A 40 0.22 0.97 -1.33
C PHE A 40 1.16 1.97 -2.02
N GLU A 41 2.46 1.66 -1.96
CA GLU A 41 3.49 2.30 -2.77
C GLU A 41 4.32 1.25 -3.50
N ILE A 42 4.82 1.57 -4.69
CA ILE A 42 5.70 0.70 -5.48
C ILE A 42 7.07 1.36 -5.59
N LYS A 43 8.12 0.70 -5.06
CA LYS A 43 9.49 1.20 -5.16
C LYS A 43 10.40 0.21 -5.87
N ARG A 44 11.10 0.70 -6.91
CA ARG A 44 12.15 -0.05 -7.63
C ARG A 44 13.47 -0.05 -6.88
N THR A 45 13.45 -0.51 -5.63
CA THR A 45 14.60 -0.64 -4.74
C THR A 45 14.47 -1.93 -3.95
N THR A 46 15.58 -2.49 -3.49
CA THR A 46 15.59 -3.66 -2.59
C THR A 46 15.46 -3.24 -1.12
N SER A 47 15.75 -1.98 -0.80
CA SER A 47 15.82 -1.46 0.56
C SER A 47 14.97 -0.18 0.69
N PRO A 48 13.63 -0.29 0.64
CA PRO A 48 12.76 0.85 0.82
C PRO A 48 12.92 1.45 2.22
N ALA A 49 12.81 2.77 2.33
CA ALA A 49 12.76 3.49 3.59
C ALA A 49 11.44 4.27 3.70
N ILE A 50 11.02 4.58 4.93
CA ILE A 50 9.84 5.41 5.18
C ILE A 50 10.07 6.80 4.61
N THR A 51 9.12 7.29 3.81
CA THR A 51 9.13 8.65 3.26
C THR A 51 8.22 9.58 4.07
N PRO A 52 8.39 10.91 3.97
CA PRO A 52 7.41 11.87 4.49
C PRO A 52 6.01 11.65 3.92
N SER A 53 5.89 11.34 2.62
CA SER A 53 4.59 11.09 1.95
C SER A 53 3.83 9.93 2.58
N MET A 54 4.50 8.84 2.94
CA MET A 54 3.86 7.72 3.66
C MET A 54 3.29 8.17 5.01
N ARG A 55 4.03 9.00 5.76
CA ARG A 55 3.57 9.49 7.08
C ARG A 55 2.36 10.40 6.95
N ILE A 56 2.39 11.31 5.98
CA ILE A 56 1.27 12.22 5.68
C ILE A 56 0.06 11.41 5.21
N SER A 57 0.26 10.41 4.34
CA SER A 57 -0.83 9.54 3.87
C SER A 57 -1.49 8.79 5.03
N LEU A 58 -0.70 8.26 5.98
CA LEU A 58 -1.23 7.60 7.18
C LEU A 58 -2.14 8.54 7.99
N SER A 59 -1.71 9.78 8.23
CA SER A 59 -2.48 10.75 9.04
C SER A 59 -3.71 11.27 8.32
N ASP A 60 -3.54 11.77 7.09
CA ASP A 60 -4.56 12.56 6.40
C ASP A 60 -5.70 11.68 5.90
N LEU A 61 -5.39 10.43 5.52
CA LEU A 61 -6.36 9.47 5.02
C LEU A 61 -6.90 8.53 6.12
N ASN A 62 -6.33 8.61 7.32
CA ASN A 62 -6.57 7.69 8.44
C ASN A 62 -6.41 6.22 8.02
N LEU A 63 -5.25 5.89 7.45
CA LEU A 63 -4.97 4.54 6.97
C LEU A 63 -4.74 3.57 8.13
N LYS A 64 -5.24 2.35 7.96
CA LYS A 64 -4.91 1.21 8.82
C LYS A 64 -3.44 0.80 8.62
N SER A 65 -2.97 0.77 7.37
CA SER A 65 -1.60 0.39 7.04
C SER A 65 -1.19 0.86 5.64
N ILE A 66 0.12 0.84 5.38
CA ILE A 66 0.73 0.97 4.05
C ILE A 66 1.58 -0.28 3.76
N ASP A 67 1.37 -0.91 2.61
CA ASP A 67 2.26 -1.94 2.06
C ASP A 67 3.12 -1.33 0.93
N VAL A 68 4.44 -1.33 1.12
CA VAL A 68 5.42 -0.84 0.15
C VAL A 68 5.96 -2.03 -0.64
N ILE A 69 5.54 -2.17 -1.90
CA ILE A 69 5.97 -3.23 -2.79
C ILE A 69 7.36 -2.89 -3.32
N HIS A 70 8.33 -3.78 -3.10
CA HIS A 70 9.73 -3.51 -3.43
C HIS A 70 10.39 -4.66 -4.20
N ALA A 71 11.54 -4.37 -4.80
CA ALA A 71 12.28 -5.29 -5.68
C ALA A 71 13.22 -6.27 -4.94
N GLY A 72 13.11 -6.34 -3.61
CA GLY A 72 13.88 -7.27 -2.78
C GLY A 72 13.24 -8.65 -2.71
N ASP A 73 13.88 -9.53 -1.95
CA ASP A 73 13.51 -10.95 -1.81
C ASP A 73 12.80 -11.28 -0.49
N LYS A 74 12.80 -10.34 0.47
CA LYS A 74 12.24 -10.53 1.82
C LYS A 74 11.26 -9.42 2.17
N THR A 75 10.14 -9.82 2.77
CA THR A 75 9.16 -8.93 3.38
C THR A 75 9.58 -8.62 4.81
N PHE A 76 9.48 -7.35 5.23
CA PHE A 76 9.86 -6.91 6.57
C PHE A 76 9.07 -5.67 7.01
N GLN A 77 9.00 -5.43 8.31
CA GLN A 77 8.35 -4.23 8.84
C GLN A 77 9.27 -3.02 8.76
N LEU A 78 8.73 -1.89 8.30
CA LEU A 78 9.38 -0.58 8.33
C LEU A 78 8.94 0.23 9.57
N SER A 79 7.67 0.07 9.97
CA SER A 79 7.12 0.56 11.23
C SER A 79 5.87 -0.25 11.60
N GLU A 80 5.20 0.10 12.70
CA GLU A 80 3.97 -0.55 13.15
C GLU A 80 2.88 -0.64 12.06
N LYS A 81 2.75 0.41 11.22
CA LYS A 81 1.73 0.52 10.17
C LYS A 81 2.28 0.46 8.75
N ILE A 82 3.59 0.30 8.58
CA ILE A 82 4.22 0.30 7.25
C ILE A 82 5.05 -0.97 7.09
N ARG A 83 4.70 -1.79 6.10
CA ARG A 83 5.38 -3.04 5.79
C ARG A 83 5.99 -2.96 4.39
N ALA A 84 7.25 -3.37 4.25
CA ALA A 84 7.87 -3.61 2.96
C ALA A 84 7.52 -5.04 2.50
N VAL A 85 6.82 -5.16 1.38
CA VAL A 85 6.40 -6.44 0.78
C VAL A 85 7.26 -6.76 -0.43
N ALA A 86 7.98 -7.87 -0.37
CA ALA A 86 8.81 -8.31 -1.48
C ALA A 86 7.94 -8.73 -2.66
N LEU A 87 8.26 -8.23 -3.85
CA LEU A 87 7.52 -8.57 -5.07
C LEU A 87 7.36 -10.09 -5.31
N PRO A 88 8.40 -10.94 -5.09
CA PRO A 88 8.24 -12.40 -5.20
C PRO A 88 7.18 -13.00 -4.26
N ASN A 89 6.89 -12.34 -3.13
CA ASN A 89 5.98 -12.83 -2.09
C ASN A 89 4.60 -12.15 -2.15
N LEU A 90 4.29 -11.42 -3.23
CA LEU A 90 3.07 -10.63 -3.32
C LEU A 90 1.79 -11.46 -3.12
N LEU A 91 1.76 -12.68 -3.68
CA LEU A 91 0.61 -13.59 -3.57
C LEU A 91 0.46 -14.22 -2.18
N THR A 92 1.54 -14.34 -1.41
CA THR A 92 1.52 -14.95 -0.08
C THR A 92 1.27 -13.92 1.02
N ASP A 93 1.83 -12.72 0.86
CA ASP A 93 1.89 -11.73 1.93
C ASP A 93 0.76 -10.70 1.89
N LEU A 94 0.16 -10.49 0.70
CA LEU A 94 -1.07 -9.74 0.56
C LEU A 94 -2.27 -10.65 0.82
N LYS A 95 -3.22 -10.14 1.59
CA LYS A 95 -4.46 -10.83 1.92
C LYS A 95 -5.62 -10.18 1.17
N LYS A 96 -6.56 -11.01 0.72
CA LYS A 96 -7.84 -10.52 0.19
C LYS A 96 -8.52 -9.63 1.22
N LEU A 97 -9.15 -8.57 0.74
CA LEU A 97 -10.00 -7.74 1.57
C LEU A 97 -11.18 -8.55 2.10
N PRO A 98 -11.68 -8.25 3.31
CA PRO A 98 -12.85 -8.91 3.86
C PRO A 98 -14.06 -8.75 2.94
N LYS A 99 -14.98 -9.73 2.98
CA LYS A 99 -16.28 -9.60 2.34
C LYS A 99 -17.15 -8.62 3.14
N PHE A 100 -18.06 -7.94 2.45
CA PHE A 100 -19.13 -7.17 3.08
C PHE A 100 -20.06 -8.08 3.89
#